data_AF-A0A9D6JAH2-F1
#
_entry.id   AF-A0A9D6JAH2-F1
#
_cell.length_a   1.000
_cell.length_b   1.000
_cell.length_c   1.000
_cell.angle_alpha   90.00
_cell.angle_beta   90.00
_cell.angle_gamma   90.00
#
_symmetry.space_group_name_H-M   'P 1'
#
loop_
_entity.id
_entity.type
_entity.pdbx_description
1 polymer ?
#
loop_
_entity_poly.entity_id
_entity_poly.type
_entity_poly.pdbx_seq_one_letter_code
_entity_poly.pdbx_strand_id
1 'polypeptide(L)'
;MKNLVYLYSDVGASLIVNGHIYWGSGGSAGELGVFVPSDEDYLTWIKSPSFVLSNVWDLGLAAQAKKLIQEGHATAIQGLAKDRLEGINLRTVLQAAQGGDQLARELVEHAAMQLGIRIAYLVNLLNPEVVIIGGGIEQAGSQLLEPVWRSVKKYAYEEPASLVDILPAQLGDNAVALGAACWVIQEIFIQA
;
A
#
# COMPACT_ATOMS: atom_id res chain seq x y z
N MET A 1 6.16 -5.70 21.08
CA MET A 1 5.35 -5.82 19.85
C MET A 1 5.12 -7.29 19.55
N LYS A 2 3.86 -7.71 19.66
CA LYS A 2 3.35 -9.06 19.42
C LYS A 2 2.31 -9.08 18.30
N ASN A 3 1.62 -7.97 18.04
CA ASN A 3 0.58 -7.89 17.01
C ASN A 3 0.95 -6.82 15.98
N LEU A 4 1.24 -7.25 14.75
CA LEU A 4 1.83 -6.43 13.70
C LEU A 4 1.24 -6.82 12.35
N VAL A 5 1.02 -5.83 11.50
CA VAL A 5 0.77 -6.01 10.07
C VAL A 5 1.94 -5.42 9.30
N TYR A 6 2.60 -6.20 8.46
CA TYR A 6 3.60 -5.68 7.52
C TYR A 6 3.01 -5.68 6.12
N LEU A 7 2.82 -4.52 5.52
CA LEU A 7 2.41 -4.36 4.13
C LEU A 7 3.61 -4.34 3.21
N TYR A 8 3.54 -5.09 2.12
CA TYR A 8 4.51 -5.04 1.04
C TYR A 8 3.87 -4.43 -0.20
N SER A 9 4.13 -3.14 -0.38
CA SER A 9 3.41 -2.26 -1.31
C SER A 9 1.90 -2.33 -1.03
N ASP A 10 1.14 -2.69 -2.04
CA ASP A 10 -0.30 -2.88 -2.11
C ASP A 10 -0.69 -4.31 -2.51
N VAL A 11 0.30 -5.20 -2.58
CA VAL A 11 0.13 -6.56 -3.10
C VAL A 11 -0.31 -7.49 -1.99
N GLY A 12 0.47 -7.53 -0.90
CA GLY A 12 0.25 -8.48 0.18
C GLY A 12 0.71 -7.95 1.53
N ALA A 13 0.33 -8.67 2.56
CA ALA A 13 0.67 -8.40 3.94
C ALA A 13 1.14 -9.66 4.64
N SER A 14 2.03 -9.47 5.61
CA SER A 14 2.31 -10.48 6.63
C SER A 14 1.62 -10.07 7.92
N LEU A 15 0.98 -11.04 8.56
CA LEU A 15 0.30 -10.85 9.83
C LEU A 15 1.13 -11.52 10.92
N ILE A 16 1.54 -10.77 11.94
CA ILE A 16 2.10 -11.34 13.16
C ILE A 16 1.06 -11.19 14.25
N VAL A 17 0.62 -12.31 14.82
CA VAL A 17 -0.39 -12.38 15.89
C VAL A 17 0.23 -13.11 17.07
N ASN A 18 0.20 -12.48 18.25
CA ASN A 18 0.82 -13.00 19.47
C ASN A 18 2.32 -13.36 19.31
N GLY A 19 3.04 -12.65 18.44
CA GLY A 19 4.46 -12.88 18.18
C GLY A 19 4.76 -13.97 17.15
N HIS A 20 3.73 -14.57 16.55
CA HIS A 20 3.87 -15.62 15.54
C HIS A 20 3.34 -15.16 14.19
N ILE A 21 4.02 -15.55 13.11
CA ILE A 21 3.50 -15.34 11.76
C ILE A 21 2.20 -16.15 11.62
N TYR A 22 1.12 -15.47 11.29
CA TYR A 22 -0.16 -16.08 11.00
C TYR A 22 -0.24 -16.41 9.51
N TRP A 23 -0.21 -17.71 9.21
CA TRP A 23 -0.20 -18.25 7.84
C TRP A 23 -1.60 -18.49 7.26
N GLY A 24 -2.63 -18.53 8.11
CA GLY A 24 -3.94 -19.05 7.73
C GLY A 24 -3.92 -20.55 7.47
N SER A 25 -5.03 -21.10 6.97
CA SER A 25 -5.19 -22.55 6.78
C SER A 25 -4.28 -23.16 5.70
N GLY A 26 -3.85 -22.36 4.72
CA GLY A 26 -3.08 -22.81 3.56
C GLY A 26 -1.83 -21.97 3.26
N GLY A 27 -1.40 -21.11 4.18
CA GLY A 27 -0.24 -20.23 3.95
C GLY A 27 -0.55 -18.94 3.18
N SER A 28 -1.82 -18.65 2.89
CA SER A 28 -2.25 -17.50 2.08
C SER A 28 -2.87 -16.36 2.91
N ALA A 29 -2.66 -16.33 4.22
CA ALA A 29 -3.10 -15.19 5.01
C ALA A 29 -2.34 -13.92 4.58
N GLY A 30 -3.09 -12.81 4.47
CA GLY A 30 -2.51 -11.50 4.12
C GLY A 30 -2.48 -11.17 2.63
N GLU A 31 -3.15 -11.94 1.78
CA GLU A 31 -3.43 -11.52 0.39
C GLU A 31 -4.40 -10.30 0.39
N LEU A 32 -3.87 -9.10 0.16
CA LEU A 32 -4.61 -7.83 0.24
C LEU A 32 -5.01 -7.24 -1.11
N GLY A 33 -4.57 -7.84 -2.22
CA GLY A 33 -4.79 -7.37 -3.58
C GLY A 33 -6.27 -7.30 -3.98
N VAL A 34 -6.98 -6.27 -3.50
CA VAL A 34 -8.39 -5.99 -3.81
C VAL A 34 -8.48 -4.66 -4.56
N PHE A 35 -8.68 -4.72 -5.87
CA PHE A 35 -8.81 -3.58 -6.78
C PHE A 35 -10.29 -3.27 -7.08
N VAL A 36 -10.60 -1.99 -7.29
CA VAL A 36 -11.93 -1.47 -7.63
C VAL A 36 -11.85 -0.85 -9.04
N PRO A 37 -12.50 -1.41 -10.07
CA PRO A 37 -12.60 -0.76 -11.38
C PRO A 37 -13.41 0.55 -11.28
N SER A 38 -13.02 1.56 -12.05
CA SER A 38 -13.58 2.93 -12.01
C SER A 38 -15.04 3.06 -12.45
N ASP A 39 -15.63 2.00 -13.00
CA ASP A 39 -16.90 2.06 -13.75
C ASP A 39 -18.05 1.32 -13.04
N GLU A 40 -17.84 0.80 -11.83
CA GLU A 40 -18.89 0.13 -11.04
C GLU A 40 -19.37 0.99 -9.87
N ASP A 41 -20.69 1.18 -9.83
CA ASP A 41 -21.41 1.82 -8.74
C ASP A 41 -21.15 1.08 -7.41
N TYR A 42 -21.06 1.81 -6.29
CA TYR A 42 -20.71 1.28 -4.96
C TYR A 42 -21.58 0.08 -4.53
N LEU A 43 -22.83 0.00 -5.01
CA LEU A 43 -23.78 -1.08 -4.72
C LEU A 43 -23.54 -2.38 -5.51
N THR A 44 -22.85 -2.31 -6.65
CA THR A 44 -22.50 -3.47 -7.48
C THR A 44 -21.27 -4.19 -6.91
N TRP A 45 -20.32 -3.42 -6.35
CA TRP A 45 -19.11 -3.93 -5.69
C TRP A 45 -19.39 -4.93 -4.55
N ILE A 46 -20.39 -4.69 -3.69
CA ILE A 46 -20.73 -5.60 -2.58
C ILE A 46 -21.22 -6.97 -3.09
N LYS A 47 -21.73 -7.05 -4.34
CA LYS A 47 -22.43 -8.24 -4.85
C LYS A 47 -21.57 -9.20 -5.68
N SER A 48 -20.37 -8.80 -6.12
CA SER A 48 -19.49 -9.66 -6.95
C SER A 48 -18.00 -9.47 -6.64
N PRO A 49 -17.42 -10.22 -5.69
CA PRO A 49 -16.00 -10.13 -5.35
C PRO A 49 -15.13 -10.82 -6.40
N SER A 50 -14.23 -10.08 -7.07
CA SER A 50 -13.20 -10.68 -7.95
C SER A 50 -11.84 -10.01 -7.76
N PHE A 51 -10.82 -10.84 -7.58
CA PHE A 51 -9.47 -10.53 -7.08
C PHE A 51 -8.42 -10.43 -8.20
N VAL A 52 -7.38 -9.60 -7.99
CA VAL A 52 -6.10 -9.52 -8.74
C VAL A 52 -6.14 -9.02 -10.19
N LEU A 53 -5.42 -7.91 -10.49
CA LEU A 53 -4.74 -7.70 -11.77
C LEU A 53 -3.39 -6.94 -11.64
N SER A 54 -2.32 -7.66 -12.02
CA SER A 54 -1.01 -7.29 -12.59
C SER A 54 -0.16 -6.10 -12.06
N ASN A 55 0.91 -6.44 -11.34
CA ASN A 55 2.28 -5.92 -11.53
C ASN A 55 2.61 -4.44 -11.25
N VAL A 56 1.90 -3.70 -10.40
CA VAL A 56 2.33 -2.32 -10.10
C VAL A 56 2.51 -2.09 -8.61
N TRP A 57 3.78 -1.98 -8.21
CA TRP A 57 4.27 -1.74 -6.85
C TRP A 57 4.14 -0.27 -6.44
N ASP A 58 3.22 0.46 -7.09
CA ASP A 58 3.08 1.92 -6.99
C ASP A 58 1.64 2.37 -6.77
N LEU A 59 0.77 1.48 -6.28
CA LEU A 59 -0.65 1.74 -6.05
C LEU A 59 -1.46 2.01 -7.34
N GLY A 60 -0.92 1.65 -8.51
CA GLY A 60 -1.54 1.91 -9.81
C GLY A 60 -1.33 3.34 -10.31
N LEU A 61 -0.51 4.15 -9.63
CA LEU A 61 -0.29 5.56 -9.95
C LEU A 61 0.25 5.76 -11.36
N ALA A 62 1.26 4.98 -11.77
CA ALA A 62 1.81 5.12 -13.12
C ALA A 62 0.81 4.72 -14.21
N ALA A 63 0.03 3.67 -13.97
CA ALA A 63 -0.98 3.22 -14.93
C ALA A 63 -2.07 4.28 -15.11
N GLN A 64 -2.58 4.83 -14.00
CA GLN A 64 -3.60 5.88 -14.04
C GLN A 64 -3.07 7.18 -14.65
N ALA A 65 -1.84 7.58 -14.33
CA ALA A 65 -1.19 8.75 -14.94
C ALA A 65 -1.05 8.59 -16.46
N LYS A 66 -0.59 7.42 -16.93
CA LYS A 66 -0.48 7.12 -18.38
C LYS A 66 -1.83 7.22 -19.07
N LYS A 67 -2.88 6.64 -18.47
CA LYS A 67 -4.25 6.70 -19.00
C LYS A 67 -4.73 8.16 -19.16
N LEU A 68 -4.66 8.97 -18.11
CA LEU A 68 -5.11 10.37 -18.15
C LEU A 68 -4.31 11.20 -19.15
N ILE A 69 -3.00 10.97 -19.28
CA ILE A 69 -2.15 11.62 -20.27
C ILE A 69 -2.59 11.25 -21.71
N GLN A 70 -2.90 9.99 -21.96
CA GLN A 70 -3.40 9.52 -23.26
C GLN A 70 -4.80 10.08 -23.59
N GLU A 71 -5.61 10.35 -22.57
CA GLU A 71 -6.90 11.03 -22.67
C GLU A 71 -6.77 12.54 -22.89
N GLY A 72 -5.54 13.08 -22.88
CA GLY A 72 -5.25 14.48 -23.20
C GLY A 72 -5.21 15.43 -22.00
N HIS A 73 -5.19 14.91 -20.77
CA HIS A 73 -5.05 15.74 -19.58
C HIS A 73 -3.63 16.32 -19.47
N ALA A 74 -3.53 17.65 -19.34
CA ALA A 74 -2.26 18.34 -19.16
C ALA A 74 -1.70 18.10 -17.75
N THR A 75 -0.43 17.72 -17.66
CA THR A 75 0.27 17.52 -16.38
C THR A 75 1.79 17.64 -16.54
N ALA A 76 2.46 18.15 -15.50
CA ALA A 76 3.92 18.20 -15.41
C ALA A 76 4.58 16.81 -15.39
N ILE A 77 3.82 15.73 -15.13
CA ILE A 77 4.31 14.35 -15.16
C ILE A 77 4.94 14.02 -16.52
N GLN A 78 4.34 14.48 -17.63
CA GLN A 78 4.86 14.23 -18.98
C GLN A 78 6.27 14.80 -19.16
N GLY A 79 6.48 16.05 -18.75
CA GLY A 79 7.77 16.72 -18.84
C GLY A 79 8.85 16.03 -17.98
N LEU A 80 8.49 15.60 -16.77
CA LEU A 80 9.39 14.82 -15.90
C LEU A 80 9.75 13.46 -16.50
N ALA A 81 8.82 12.85 -17.24
CA ALA A 81 9.04 11.62 -18.00
C ALA A 81 9.70 11.82 -19.37
N LYS A 82 10.14 13.05 -19.70
CA LYS A 82 10.72 13.42 -21.01
C LYS A 82 9.82 13.04 -22.19
N ASP A 83 8.52 13.22 -22.00
CA ASP A 83 7.47 12.91 -22.99
C ASP A 83 7.44 11.44 -23.42
N ARG A 84 7.95 10.54 -22.59
CA ARG A 84 7.92 9.08 -22.80
C ARG A 84 7.01 8.42 -21.76
N LEU A 85 5.99 7.71 -22.23
CA LEU A 85 5.07 7.00 -21.33
C LEU A 85 5.80 5.95 -20.47
N GLU A 86 6.87 5.35 -20.98
CA GLU A 86 7.70 4.39 -20.24
C GLU A 86 8.45 5.04 -19.06
N GLY A 87 8.68 6.36 -19.12
CA GLY A 87 9.31 7.13 -18.06
C GLY A 87 8.39 7.44 -16.89
N ILE A 88 7.07 7.22 -17.02
CA ILE A 88 6.08 7.50 -15.98
C ILE A 88 6.09 6.38 -14.94
N ASN A 89 6.41 6.76 -13.70
CA ASN A 89 6.49 5.91 -12.51
C ASN A 89 6.13 6.71 -11.24
N LEU A 90 6.05 6.03 -10.09
CA LEU A 90 5.81 6.64 -8.78
C LEU A 90 6.60 7.94 -8.55
N ARG A 91 7.90 7.93 -8.83
CA ARG A 91 8.79 9.06 -8.60
C ARG A 91 8.38 10.28 -9.42
N THR A 92 8.07 10.10 -10.70
CA THR A 92 7.63 11.20 -11.57
C THR A 92 6.30 11.80 -11.11
N VAL A 93 5.37 10.96 -10.62
CA VAL A 93 4.08 11.41 -10.09
C VAL A 93 4.27 12.22 -8.80
N LEU A 94 5.05 11.72 -7.85
CA LEU A 94 5.35 12.43 -6.59
C LEU A 94 6.08 13.75 -6.84
N GLN A 95 7.06 13.77 -7.75
CA GLN A 95 7.77 14.99 -8.12
C GLN A 95 6.85 16.04 -8.72
N ALA A 96 5.92 15.65 -9.60
CA ALA A 96 4.92 16.56 -10.15
C ALA A 96 4.00 17.11 -9.05
N ALA A 97 3.52 16.24 -8.14
CA ALA A 97 2.64 16.64 -7.04
C ALA A 97 3.32 17.63 -6.09
N GLN A 98 4.59 17.39 -5.77
CA GLN A 98 5.43 18.31 -4.98
C GLN A 98 5.65 19.65 -5.71
N GLY A 99 5.79 19.60 -7.03
CA GLY A 99 5.93 20.78 -7.90
C GLY A 99 4.66 21.60 -8.08
N GLY A 100 3.52 21.18 -7.52
CA GLY A 100 2.26 21.92 -7.60
C GLY A 100 1.26 21.41 -8.64
N ASP A 101 1.58 20.31 -9.34
CA ASP A 101 0.70 19.74 -10.35
C ASP A 101 -0.59 19.17 -9.71
N GLN A 102 -1.73 19.73 -10.10
CA GLN A 102 -3.02 19.39 -9.49
C GLN A 102 -3.43 17.94 -9.78
N LEU A 103 -3.25 17.48 -11.02
CA LEU A 103 -3.58 16.11 -11.42
C LEU A 103 -2.73 15.11 -10.64
N ALA A 104 -1.43 15.34 -10.52
CA ALA A 104 -0.55 14.48 -9.74
C ALA A 104 -0.94 14.44 -8.26
N ARG A 105 -1.33 15.57 -7.67
CA ARG A 105 -1.83 15.62 -6.28
C ARG A 105 -3.10 14.80 -6.10
N GLU A 106 -4.05 14.92 -7.02
CA GLU A 106 -5.30 14.15 -7.01
C GLU A 106 -5.04 12.64 -7.11
N LEU A 107 -4.10 12.23 -7.98
CA LEU A 107 -3.67 10.84 -8.09
C LEU A 107 -3.10 10.31 -6.77
N VAL A 108 -2.16 11.06 -6.16
CA VAL A 108 -1.54 10.67 -4.89
C VAL A 108 -2.57 10.58 -3.76
N GLU A 109 -3.47 11.57 -3.66
CA GLU A 109 -4.52 11.56 -2.64
C GLU A 109 -5.48 10.37 -2.83
N HIS A 110 -5.87 10.09 -4.07
CA HIS A 110 -6.72 8.94 -4.37
C HIS A 110 -6.05 7.62 -4.00
N ALA A 111 -4.79 7.41 -4.41
CA ALA A 111 -4.03 6.21 -4.10
C ALA A 111 -3.84 6.03 -2.58
N ALA A 112 -3.51 7.11 -1.87
CA ALA A 112 -3.39 7.10 -0.42
C ALA A 112 -4.71 6.80 0.29
N MET A 113 -5.82 7.35 -0.20
CA MET A 113 -7.15 7.06 0.32
C MET A 113 -7.45 5.57 0.21
N GLN A 114 -7.25 4.96 -0.95
CA GLN A 114 -7.47 3.53 -1.19
C GLN A 114 -6.62 2.66 -0.26
N LEU A 115 -5.33 2.94 -0.15
CA LEU A 115 -4.44 2.22 0.75
C LEU A 115 -4.87 2.39 2.22
N GLY A 116 -5.22 3.60 2.64
CA GLY A 116 -5.69 3.86 4.00
C GLY A 116 -7.02 3.19 4.34
N ILE A 117 -7.94 3.03 3.38
CA ILE A 117 -9.17 2.23 3.57
C ILE A 117 -8.81 0.76 3.84
N ARG A 118 -7.88 0.18 3.06
CA ARG A 118 -7.42 -1.19 3.28
C ARG A 118 -6.78 -1.37 4.65
N ILE A 119 -5.92 -0.43 5.04
CA ILE A 119 -5.31 -0.44 6.38
C ILE A 119 -6.37 -0.29 7.46
N ALA A 120 -7.36 0.58 7.29
CA ALA A 120 -8.45 0.76 8.25
C ALA A 120 -9.22 -0.55 8.49
N TYR A 121 -9.49 -1.32 7.44
CA TYR A 121 -10.11 -2.64 7.58
C TYR A 121 -9.24 -3.60 8.41
N LEU A 122 -7.93 -3.62 8.18
CA LEU A 122 -7.00 -4.45 8.95
C LEU A 122 -6.90 -3.99 10.40
N VAL A 123 -6.89 -2.68 10.64
CA VAL A 123 -6.90 -2.09 11.98
C VAL A 123 -8.17 -2.50 12.73
N ASN A 124 -9.34 -2.37 12.10
CA ASN A 124 -10.60 -2.78 12.70
C ASN A 124 -10.69 -4.29 12.96
N LEU A 125 -10.16 -5.10 12.03
CA LEU A 125 -10.25 -6.55 12.10
C LEU A 125 -9.27 -7.17 13.11
N LEU A 126 -8.05 -6.66 13.15
CA LEU A 126 -6.94 -7.29 13.88
C LEU A 126 -6.53 -6.53 15.14
N ASN A 127 -6.89 -5.24 15.24
CA ASN A 127 -6.43 -4.33 16.30
C ASN A 127 -4.92 -4.47 16.57
N PRO A 128 -4.05 -4.29 15.55
CA PRO A 128 -2.62 -4.48 15.71
C PRO A 128 -1.99 -3.32 16.50
N GLU A 129 -0.83 -3.57 17.11
CA GLU A 129 -0.02 -2.50 17.73
C GLU A 129 0.63 -1.62 16.64
N VAL A 130 1.00 -2.21 15.50
CA VAL A 130 1.64 -1.48 14.41
C VAL A 130 1.20 -2.00 13.04
N VAL A 131 1.13 -1.07 12.08
CA VAL A 131 1.12 -1.34 10.64
C VAL A 131 2.41 -0.78 10.05
N ILE A 132 3.25 -1.66 9.51
CA ILE A 132 4.48 -1.29 8.81
C ILE A 132 4.18 -1.23 7.31
N ILE A 133 4.50 -0.11 6.66
CA ILE A 133 4.37 0.07 5.22
C ILE A 133 5.75 -0.08 4.59
N GLY A 134 5.94 -1.10 3.77
CA GLY A 134 7.18 -1.36 3.03
C GLY A 134 6.93 -1.65 1.54
N GLY A 135 7.94 -2.15 0.83
CA GLY A 135 7.81 -2.56 -0.58
C GLY A 135 8.01 -1.44 -1.61
N GLY A 136 8.68 -0.35 -1.22
CA GLY A 136 9.07 0.76 -2.09
C GLY A 136 8.17 1.99 -1.96
N ILE A 137 6.90 1.80 -1.57
CA ILE A 137 5.94 2.91 -1.40
C ILE A 137 6.28 3.79 -0.19
N GLU A 138 7.00 3.26 0.81
CA GLU A 138 7.46 4.04 1.97
C GLU A 138 8.46 5.14 1.60
N GLN A 139 9.14 5.00 0.45
CA GLN A 139 10.07 5.99 -0.08
C GLN A 139 9.37 7.29 -0.50
N ALA A 140 8.04 7.26 -0.68
CA ALA A 140 7.24 8.45 -0.96
C ALA A 140 7.19 9.43 0.23
N GLY A 141 7.56 8.98 1.43
CA GLY A 141 7.60 9.80 2.64
C GLY A 141 6.25 10.42 2.97
N SER A 142 6.26 11.58 3.62
CA SER A 142 5.03 12.24 4.10
C SER A 142 4.04 12.57 3.00
N GLN A 143 4.48 12.79 1.75
CA GLN A 143 3.60 13.12 0.63
C GLN A 143 2.53 12.05 0.37
N LEU A 144 2.83 10.77 0.67
CA LEU A 144 1.88 9.67 0.56
C LEU A 144 1.42 9.19 1.94
N LEU A 145 2.35 9.07 2.90
CA LEU A 145 2.08 8.45 4.20
C LEU A 145 1.14 9.30 5.08
N GLU A 146 1.21 10.63 5.01
CA GLU A 146 0.28 11.48 5.76
C GLU A 146 -1.17 11.34 5.25
N PRO A 147 -1.45 11.45 3.93
CA PRO A 147 -2.77 11.13 3.40
C PRO A 147 -3.28 9.72 3.73
N VAL A 148 -2.40 8.70 3.71
CA VAL A 148 -2.75 7.33 4.12
C VAL A 148 -3.24 7.31 5.56
N TRP A 149 -2.50 7.91 6.48
CA TRP A 149 -2.87 7.98 7.89
C TRP A 149 -4.18 8.74 8.12
N ARG A 150 -4.41 9.85 7.39
CA ARG A 150 -5.69 10.57 7.45
C ARG A 150 -6.86 9.68 7.02
N SER A 151 -6.66 8.90 5.97
CA SER A 151 -7.65 7.93 5.49
C SER A 151 -7.91 6.87 6.55
N VAL A 152 -6.88 6.29 7.17
CA VAL A 152 -7.05 5.31 8.26
C VAL A 152 -7.91 5.88 9.39
N LYS A 153 -7.59 7.08 9.88
CA LYS A 153 -8.37 7.74 10.93
C LYS A 153 -9.82 8.02 10.55
N LYS A 154 -10.10 8.22 9.26
CA LYS A 154 -11.45 8.49 8.76
C LYS A 154 -12.29 7.21 8.66
N TYR A 155 -11.69 6.07 8.32
CA TYR A 155 -12.41 4.84 7.99
C TYR A 155 -12.32 3.74 9.06
N ALA A 156 -11.34 3.81 9.98
CA ALA A 156 -11.25 2.92 11.13
C ALA A 156 -12.11 3.43 12.29
N TYR A 157 -12.49 2.53 13.21
CA TYR A 157 -13.09 2.93 14.48
C TYR A 157 -12.08 3.75 15.29
N GLU A 158 -12.57 4.76 15.99
CA GLU A 158 -11.73 5.74 16.71
C GLU A 158 -10.76 5.09 17.71
N GLU A 159 -11.25 4.12 18.49
CA GLU A 159 -10.46 3.42 19.51
C GLU A 159 -9.24 2.69 18.90
N PRO A 160 -9.39 1.72 17.98
CA PRO A 160 -8.23 1.05 17.40
C PRO A 160 -7.35 2.00 16.55
N ALA A 161 -7.93 3.00 15.88
CA ALA A 161 -7.17 4.00 15.12
C ALA A 161 -6.30 4.90 16.00
N SER A 162 -6.66 5.08 17.28
CA SER A 162 -5.88 5.86 18.24
C SER A 162 -4.72 5.10 18.87
N LEU A 163 -4.76 3.77 18.82
CA LEU A 163 -3.78 2.87 19.45
C LEU A 163 -2.74 2.32 18.48
N VAL A 164 -3.06 2.25 17.19
CA VAL A 164 -2.17 1.69 16.18
C VAL A 164 -1.14 2.70 15.68
N ASP A 165 0.12 2.31 15.65
CA ASP A 165 1.18 3.05 14.97
C ASP A 165 1.24 2.67 13.49
N ILE A 166 1.40 3.66 12.59
CA ILE A 166 1.64 3.42 11.16
C ILE A 166 3.02 3.93 10.81
N LEU A 167 3.94 3.03 10.48
CA LEU A 167 5.37 3.34 10.32
C LEU A 167 5.91 2.90 8.96
N PRO A 168 6.82 3.66 8.34
CA PRO A 168 7.56 3.18 7.17
C PRO A 168 8.53 2.06 7.57
N ALA A 169 8.73 1.10 6.67
CA ALA A 169 9.74 0.07 6.82
C ALA A 169 11.14 0.68 6.83
N GLN A 170 12.02 0.17 7.69
CA GLN A 170 13.38 0.70 7.87
C GLN A 170 14.47 -0.21 7.27
N LEU A 171 14.14 -1.45 6.95
CA LEU A 171 15.10 -2.45 6.46
C LEU A 171 15.41 -2.32 4.95
N GLY A 172 14.65 -1.49 4.24
CA GLY A 172 14.82 -1.23 2.80
C GLY A 172 14.87 -2.51 1.97
N ASP A 173 15.72 -2.50 0.94
CA ASP A 173 15.86 -3.60 -0.02
C ASP A 173 16.32 -4.93 0.63
N ASN A 174 16.94 -4.86 1.82
CA ASN A 174 17.40 -6.05 2.53
C ASN A 174 16.29 -6.76 3.32
N ALA A 175 15.10 -6.16 3.46
CA ALA A 175 14.01 -6.70 4.27
C ALA A 175 13.67 -8.15 3.91
N VAL A 176 13.60 -8.45 2.61
CA VAL A 176 13.27 -9.79 2.10
C VAL A 176 14.38 -10.80 2.42
N ALA A 177 15.64 -10.46 2.16
CA ALA A 177 16.77 -11.34 2.42
C ALA A 177 16.96 -11.61 3.92
N LEU A 178 16.80 -10.59 4.75
CA LEU A 178 16.84 -10.71 6.21
C LEU A 178 15.68 -11.55 6.73
N GLY A 179 14.45 -11.34 6.23
CA GLY A 179 13.29 -12.15 6.59
C GLY A 179 13.51 -13.63 6.27
N ALA A 180 14.01 -13.94 5.08
CA ALA A 180 14.34 -15.31 4.67
C ALA A 180 15.42 -15.94 5.57
N ALA A 181 16.50 -15.21 5.89
CA ALA A 181 17.53 -15.69 6.80
C ALA A 181 16.99 -15.93 8.22
N CYS A 182 16.21 -14.98 8.76
CA CYS A 182 15.55 -15.12 10.06
C CYS A 182 14.61 -16.32 10.10
N TRP A 183 13.87 -16.58 9.02
CA TRP A 183 12.99 -17.74 8.92
C TRP A 183 13.76 -19.06 9.00
N VAL A 184 14.82 -19.21 8.19
CA VAL A 184 15.70 -20.38 8.24
C VAL A 184 16.32 -20.56 9.62
N ILE A 185 16.74 -19.46 10.26
CA ILE A 185 17.30 -19.51 11.62
C ILE A 185 16.26 -19.98 12.63
N GLN A 186 15.03 -19.46 12.55
CA GLN A 186 13.95 -19.85 13.46
C GLN A 186 13.61 -21.34 13.34
N GLU A 187 13.45 -21.83 12.11
CA GLU A 187 13.09 -23.22 11.84
C GLU A 187 14.19 -24.21 12.23
N ILE A 188 15.46 -23.87 12.01
CA ILE A 188 16.57 -24.80 12.27
C ILE A 188 17.07 -24.74 13.72
N PHE A 189 17.09 -23.55 14.34
CA PHE A 189 17.84 -23.33 15.58
C PHE A 189 17.00 -22.86 16.78
N ILE A 190 15.75 -22.41 16.58
CA ILE A 190 14.93 -21.84 17.67
C ILE A 190 13.72 -22.72 18.00
N GLN A 191 13.13 -23.43 17.03
CA GLN A 191 12.04 -24.39 17.28
C GLN A 191 12.53 -25.72 17.88
N ALA A 192 13.22 -25.66 19.03
CA ALA A 192 13.46 -26.80 19.93
C ALA A 192 12.49 -26.79 21.12
#